data_AF-A0A8G0L787-F1
#
_entry.id   AF-A0A8G0L787-F1
#
_cell.length_a   1.000
_cell.length_b   1.000
_cell.length_c   1.000
_cell.angle_alpha   90.00
_cell.angle_beta   90.00
_cell.angle_gamma   90.00
#
_symmetry.space_group_name_H-M   'P 1'
#
loop_
_entity.id
_entity.type
_entity.pdbx_description
1 polymer ?
#
loop_
_entity_poly.entity_id
_entity_poly.type
_entity_poly.pdbx_seq_one_letter_code
_entity_poly.pdbx_strand_id
1 'polypeptide(L)'
;MLKEDEIVAGKDYLLVDLRRNDHQGGTIRGSVNLPAQSLYPALPTVYKMVKAAGIRRVIWYCSSSRGRGTRAACWFGDYLEAKGNTSIQSLILLEGLKGWVKGGDEYVECIDGYDHAYWESQ
;
A
#
# COMPACT_ATOMS: atom_id res chain seq x y z
N MET A 1 -1.55 13.36 8.61
CA MET A 1 -1.78 12.28 9.60
C MET A 1 -3.28 12.12 9.73
N LEU A 2 -3.84 10.99 9.30
CA LEU A 2 -5.28 10.73 9.41
C LEU A 2 -5.58 10.38 10.88
N LYS A 3 -5.71 11.42 11.72
CA LYS A 3 -6.32 11.28 13.04
C LYS A 3 -7.71 11.93 12.94
N GLU A 4 -8.71 11.15 13.32
CA GLU A 4 -10.15 11.41 13.44
C GLU A 4 -11.03 10.95 12.26
N ASP A 5 -12.10 10.25 12.66
CA ASP A 5 -12.93 9.24 11.99
C ASP A 5 -12.22 7.89 11.76
N GLU A 6 -12.80 6.80 12.30
CA GLU A 6 -12.31 5.40 12.20
C GLU A 6 -12.19 4.96 10.73
N ILE A 7 -11.10 5.34 10.07
CA ILE A 7 -10.73 4.84 8.76
C ILE A 7 -10.15 3.43 8.98
N VAL A 8 -10.90 2.39 8.62
CA VAL A 8 -10.55 1.00 8.89
C VAL A 8 -9.94 0.33 7.66
N ALA A 9 -8.80 -0.35 7.84
CA ALA A 9 -8.16 -1.16 6.80
C ALA A 9 -9.11 -2.28 6.32
N GLY A 10 -9.21 -2.47 5.01
CA GLY A 10 -10.10 -3.46 4.39
C GLY A 10 -11.56 -3.01 4.27
N LYS A 11 -11.95 -1.88 4.87
CA LYS A 11 -13.28 -1.27 4.74
C LYS A 11 -13.22 0.06 3.99
N ASP A 12 -12.43 1.00 4.52
CA ASP A 12 -12.33 2.36 3.99
C ASP A 12 -11.14 2.52 3.03
N TYR A 13 -10.09 1.73 3.25
CA TYR A 13 -8.91 1.69 2.40
C TYR A 13 -8.31 0.28 2.27
N LEU A 14 -7.63 0.04 1.16
CA LEU A 14 -6.77 -1.11 0.94
C LEU A 14 -5.32 -0.64 0.92
N LEU A 15 -4.49 -1.18 1.80
CA LEU A 15 -3.04 -0.94 1.80
C LEU A 15 -2.34 -2.08 1.04
N VAL A 16 -1.50 -1.74 0.07
CA VAL A 16 -0.88 -2.72 -0.83
C VAL A 16 0.64 -2.62 -0.79
N ASP A 17 1.28 -3.70 -0.32
CA ASP A 17 2.73 -3.87 -0.34
C ASP A 17 3.18 -4.42 -1.70
N LEU A 18 4.00 -3.66 -2.41
CA LEU A 18 4.52 -3.99 -3.73
C LEU A 18 5.87 -4.73 -3.72
N ARG A 19 6.40 -5.04 -2.54
CA ARG A 19 7.69 -5.74 -2.38
C ARG A 19 7.58 -7.22 -2.74
N ARG A 20 8.72 -7.80 -3.13
CA ARG A 20 8.82 -9.24 -3.47
C ARG A 20 10.00 -9.86 -2.73
N ASN A 21 11.15 -9.96 -3.38
CA ASN A 21 12.37 -10.49 -2.76
C ASN A 21 12.89 -9.59 -1.64
N ASP A 22 12.51 -8.31 -1.67
CA ASP A 22 12.82 -7.28 -0.69
C ASP A 22 11.72 -7.12 0.38
N HIS A 23 10.82 -8.11 0.51
CA HIS A 23 9.79 -8.15 1.54
C HIS A 23 10.37 -8.61 2.89
N GLN A 24 11.36 -7.86 3.39
CA GLN A 24 12.08 -8.11 4.64
C GLN A 24 11.74 -7.01 5.67
N GLY A 25 12.03 -7.24 6.95
CA GLY A 25 11.75 -6.26 8.00
C GLY A 25 10.29 -6.20 8.46
N GLY A 26 9.46 -7.17 8.07
CA GLY A 26 8.02 -7.16 8.35
C GLY A 26 7.20 -6.38 7.33
N THR A 27 5.89 -6.29 7.57
CA THR A 27 4.92 -5.62 6.71
C THR A 27 3.92 -4.79 7.51
N ILE A 28 3.35 -3.74 6.92
CA ILE A 28 2.38 -2.91 7.64
C ILE A 28 1.10 -3.75 7.85
N ARG A 29 0.62 -3.79 9.10
CA ARG A 29 -0.57 -4.53 9.50
C ARG A 29 -1.77 -4.18 8.64
N GLY A 30 -2.51 -5.21 8.22
CA GLY A 30 -3.67 -5.07 7.36
C GLY A 30 -3.36 -4.78 5.89
N SER A 31 -2.09 -4.81 5.48
CA SER A 31 -1.71 -4.74 4.07
C SER A 31 -1.88 -6.09 3.36
N VAL A 32 -2.10 -6.04 2.05
CA VAL A 32 -2.02 -7.21 1.15
C VAL A 32 -0.76 -7.08 0.32
N ASN A 33 0.02 -8.15 0.21
CA ASN A 33 1.21 -8.16 -0.63
C ASN A 33 0.86 -8.52 -2.08
N LEU A 34 1.01 -7.55 -2.99
CA LEU A 34 0.83 -7.70 -4.43
C LEU A 34 2.09 -7.18 -5.15
N PRO A 35 3.09 -8.05 -5.43
CA PRO A 35 4.33 -7.65 -6.07
C PRO A 35 4.15 -6.84 -7.36
N ALA A 36 4.91 -5.73 -7.49
CA ALA A 36 4.78 -4.83 -8.65
C ALA A 36 5.02 -5.51 -10.00
N GLN A 37 5.81 -6.58 -10.04
CA GLN A 37 6.20 -7.29 -11.27
C GLN A 37 5.02 -7.97 -11.96
N SER A 38 3.99 -8.36 -11.21
CA SER A 38 2.78 -9.02 -11.72
C SER A 38 1.54 -8.13 -11.61
N LEU A 39 1.66 -6.90 -11.12
CA LEU A 39 0.52 -6.05 -10.80
C LEU A 39 -0.23 -5.55 -12.04
N TYR A 40 0.48 -5.10 -13.09
CA TYR A 40 -0.14 -4.47 -14.26
C TYR A 40 -1.23 -5.33 -14.94
N PRO A 41 -0.97 -6.62 -15.29
CA PRO A 41 -2.03 -7.47 -15.84
C PRO A 41 -3.14 -7.81 -14.82
N ALA A 42 -2.87 -7.66 -13.52
CA ALA A 42 -3.83 -7.94 -12.44
C ALA A 42 -4.75 -6.75 -12.09
N LEU A 43 -4.51 -5.54 -12.62
CA LEU A 43 -5.31 -4.35 -12.32
C LEU A 43 -6.83 -4.54 -12.51
N PRO A 44 -7.33 -5.23 -13.56
CA PRO A 44 -8.76 -5.50 -13.70
C PRO A 44 -9.34 -6.31 -12.54
N THR A 45 -8.57 -7.27 -12.01
CA THR A 45 -8.98 -8.08 -10.86
C THR A 45 -8.95 -7.23 -9.59
N VAL A 46 -7.89 -6.45 -9.37
CA VAL A 46 -7.80 -5.52 -8.23
C VAL A 46 -8.97 -4.55 -8.22
N TYR A 47 -9.29 -3.93 -9.36
CA TYR A 47 -10.44 -3.02 -9.49
C TYR A 47 -11.75 -3.69 -9.11
N LYS A 48 -12.03 -4.90 -9.63
CA LYS A 48 -13.26 -5.64 -9.31
C LYS A 48 -13.35 -5.95 -7.82
N MET A 49 -12.26 -6.38 -7.19
CA MET A 49 -12.22 -6.69 -5.76
C MET A 49 -12.46 -5.43 -4.91
N VAL A 50 -11.73 -4.34 -5.18
CA VAL A 50 -11.88 -3.06 -4.46
C VAL A 50 -13.32 -2.53 -4.58
N LYS A 51 -13.88 -2.56 -5.79
CA LYS A 51 -15.26 -2.13 -6.05
C LYS A 51 -16.28 -3.00 -5.32
N ALA A 52 -16.12 -4.33 -5.36
CA ALA A 52 -17.03 -5.27 -4.69
C ALA A 52 -16.97 -5.13 -3.17
N ALA A 53 -15.78 -4.84 -2.61
CA ALA A 53 -15.59 -4.59 -1.19
C ALA A 53 -16.07 -3.20 -0.73
N GLY A 54 -16.48 -2.32 -1.65
CA GLY A 54 -16.88 -0.95 -1.33
C GLY A 54 -15.72 -0.04 -0.89
N ILE A 55 -14.48 -0.46 -1.11
CA ILE A 55 -13.27 0.27 -0.70
C ILE A 55 -13.10 1.49 -1.61
N ARG A 56 -12.87 2.66 -1.00
CA ARG A 56 -12.74 3.95 -1.70
C ARG A 56 -11.31 4.42 -1.89
N ARG A 57 -10.34 3.85 -1.18
CA ARG A 57 -8.94 4.28 -1.25
C ARG A 57 -8.03 3.06 -1.42
N VAL A 58 -7.15 3.10 -2.39
CA VAL A 58 -6.10 2.09 -2.56
C VAL A 58 -4.76 2.78 -2.38
N ILE A 59 -4.00 2.37 -1.36
CA ILE A 59 -2.75 2.99 -0.94
C ILE A 59 -1.60 2.04 -1.29
N TRP A 60 -0.73 2.48 -2.19
CA TRP A 60 0.39 1.69 -2.69
C TRP A 60 1.67 2.04 -1.95
N TYR A 61 2.47 1.02 -1.58
CA TYR A 61 3.78 1.26 -1.01
C TYR A 61 4.81 0.21 -1.42
N CYS A 62 6.08 0.58 -1.35
CA CYS A 62 7.20 -0.36 -1.35
C CYS A 62 8.21 0.09 -0.28
N SER A 63 9.48 -0.32 -0.33
CA SER A 63 10.45 0.11 0.68
C SER A 63 10.56 1.64 0.82
N SER A 64 10.65 2.38 -0.29
CA SER A 64 10.76 3.86 -0.26
C SER A 64 9.64 4.58 -0.99
N SER A 65 8.77 3.83 -1.69
CA SER A 65 7.74 4.33 -2.60
C SER A 65 8.21 5.22 -3.75
N ARG A 66 9.52 5.47 -3.93
CA ARG A 66 10.07 6.33 -4.98
C ARG A 66 10.05 5.76 -6.41
N GLY A 67 9.74 4.46 -6.55
CA GLY A 67 9.72 3.76 -7.83
C GLY A 67 8.45 2.97 -8.03
N ARG A 68 8.40 1.75 -7.46
CA ARG A 68 7.23 0.85 -7.59
C ARG A 68 5.93 1.49 -7.08
N GLY A 69 5.98 2.19 -5.93
CA GLY A 69 4.84 2.89 -5.35
C GLY A 69 4.23 3.91 -6.32
N THR A 70 5.03 4.86 -6.81
CA THR A 70 4.61 5.83 -7.84
C THR A 70 4.04 5.16 -9.07
N ARG A 71 4.73 4.14 -9.61
CA ARG A 71 4.29 3.45 -10.82
C ARG A 71 2.95 2.75 -10.66
N ALA A 72 2.75 2.02 -9.56
CA ALA A 72 1.49 1.33 -9.27
C ALA A 72 0.33 2.31 -9.11
N ALA A 73 0.57 3.43 -8.42
CA ALA A 73 -0.43 4.46 -8.22
C ALA A 73 -0.88 5.10 -9.54
N CYS A 74 0.07 5.44 -10.42
CA CYS A 74 -0.23 5.92 -11.77
C CYS A 74 -0.99 4.88 -12.59
N TRP A 75 -0.49 3.64 -12.67
CA TRP A 75 -1.15 2.58 -13.43
C TRP A 75 -2.60 2.33 -13.01
N PHE A 76 -2.88 2.31 -11.71
CA PHE A 76 -4.24 2.14 -11.24
C PHE A 76 -5.07 3.42 -11.41
N GLY A 77 -4.46 4.60 -11.28
CA GLY A 77 -5.09 5.89 -11.60
C GLY A 77 -5.57 5.95 -13.06
N ASP A 78 -4.69 5.64 -14.00
CA ASP A 78 -5.00 5.58 -15.44
C ASP A 78 -6.12 4.55 -15.70
N TYR A 79 -6.07 3.41 -15.01
CA TYR A 79 -7.12 2.39 -15.12
C TYR A 79 -8.48 2.88 -14.60
N LEU A 80 -8.50 3.61 -13.49
CA LEU A 80 -9.72 4.20 -12.93
C LEU A 80 -10.31 5.26 -13.87
N GLU A 81 -9.47 6.12 -14.43
CA GLU A 81 -9.85 7.13 -15.42
C GLU A 81 -10.44 6.48 -16.67
N ALA A 82 -9.79 5.45 -17.22
CA ALA A 82 -10.31 4.69 -18.35
C ALA A 82 -11.65 3.99 -18.07
N LYS A 83 -12.00 3.77 -16.80
CA LYS A 83 -13.30 3.25 -16.36
C LYS A 83 -14.31 4.34 -16.01
N GLY A 84 -13.94 5.62 -16.10
CA GLY A 84 -14.75 6.75 -15.64
C GLY A 84 -15.07 6.67 -14.14
N ASN A 85 -14.23 5.99 -13.35
CA ASN A 85 -14.47 5.82 -11.92
C ASN A 85 -13.84 6.97 -11.13
N THR A 86 -14.69 7.79 -10.51
CA THR A 86 -14.28 8.93 -9.67
C THR A 86 -14.43 8.66 -8.17
N SER A 87 -14.94 7.48 -7.79
CA SER A 87 -15.25 7.15 -6.40
C SER A 87 -14.10 6.46 -5.66
N ILE A 88 -13.18 5.84 -6.41
CA ILE A 88 -11.99 5.18 -5.87
C ILE A 88 -10.79 6.08 -6.09
N GLN A 89 -9.95 6.23 -5.07
CA GLN A 89 -8.70 6.99 -5.13
C GLN A 89 -7.49 6.06 -5.16
N SER A 90 -6.53 6.35 -6.04
CA SER A 90 -5.23 5.69 -6.09
C SER A 90 -4.19 6.59 -5.41
N LEU A 91 -3.61 6.12 -4.30
CA LEU A 91 -2.77 6.92 -3.40
C LEU A 91 -1.43 6.24 -3.16
N ILE A 92 -0.40 6.99 -2.78
CA ILE A 92 0.93 6.46 -2.46
C ILE A 92 1.21 6.72 -0.98
N LEU A 93 1.73 5.72 -0.26
CA LEU A 93 2.34 5.95 1.04
C LEU A 93 3.72 6.56 0.83
N LEU A 94 3.85 7.87 1.09
CA LEU A 94 5.11 8.60 0.95
C LEU A 94 6.19 7.96 1.83
N GLU A 95 7.42 7.91 1.31
CA GLU A 95 8.59 7.30 1.96
C GLU A 95 8.51 5.78 2.22
N GLY A 96 7.38 5.14 1.90
CA GLY A 96 7.21 3.70 1.97
C GLY A 96 7.40 3.12 3.38
N LEU A 97 7.74 1.83 3.45
CA LEU A 97 7.97 1.18 4.74
C LEU A 97 9.18 1.78 5.50
N LYS A 98 10.22 2.24 4.78
CA LYS A 98 11.38 2.88 5.42
C LYS A 98 10.98 4.15 6.15
N GLY A 99 10.12 4.98 5.54
CA GLY A 99 9.57 6.17 6.20
C GLY A 99 8.65 5.80 7.35
N TRP A 100 7.82 4.78 7.18
CA TRP A 100 6.93 4.27 8.23
C TRP A 100 7.72 3.88 9.49
N VAL A 101 8.79 3.10 9.36
CA VAL A 101 9.65 2.72 10.50
C VAL A 101 10.33 3.93 11.13
N LYS A 102 10.80 4.88 10.31
CA LYS A 102 11.40 6.13 10.80
C LYS A 102 10.40 7.04 11.52
N GLY A 103 9.10 6.81 11.37
CA GLY A 103 8.05 7.54 12.06
C GLY A 103 8.03 7.32 13.57
N GLY A 104 8.73 6.29 14.08
CA GLY A 104 8.85 6.00 15.50
C GLY A 104 7.93 4.86 15.96
N ASP A 105 7.93 4.62 17.27
CA ASP A 105 7.36 3.41 17.88
C ASP A 105 5.89 3.20 17.56
N GLU A 106 5.08 4.27 17.51
CA GLU A 106 3.64 4.18 17.18
C GLU A 106 3.38 3.53 15.80
N TYR A 107 4.29 3.75 14.84
CA TYR A 107 4.21 3.16 13.51
C TYR A 107 4.83 1.76 13.49
N VAL A 108 5.94 1.55 14.21
CA VAL A 108 6.60 0.25 14.32
C VAL A 108 5.67 -0.79 14.95
N GLU A 109 4.88 -0.42 15.95
CA GLU A 109 3.85 -1.29 16.56
C GLU A 109 2.78 -1.78 15.57
N CYS A 110 2.63 -1.08 14.44
CA CYS A 110 1.73 -1.44 13.35
C CYS A 110 2.42 -2.30 12.27
N ILE A 111 3.61 -2.83 12.52
CA ILE A 111 4.30 -3.75 11.61
C ILE A 111 4.14 -5.18 12.12
N ASP A 112 3.54 -6.04 11.31
CA ASP A 112 3.48 -7.47 11.57
C ASP A 112 4.81 -8.10 11.15
N GLY A 113 5.42 -8.88 12.05
CA GLY A 113 6.72 -9.53 11.81
C GLY A 113 7.89 -8.55 11.77
N TYR A 114 7.85 -7.46 12.56
CA TYR A 114 8.95 -6.52 12.66
C TYR A 114 10.25 -7.23 13.07
N ASP A 115 11.30 -7.07 12.26
CA ASP A 115 12.61 -7.68 12.47
C ASP A 115 13.60 -6.60 12.91
N HIS A 116 13.86 -6.53 14.22
CA HIS A 116 14.78 -5.56 14.82
C HIS A 116 16.18 -5.63 14.19
N ALA A 117 16.72 -6.83 14.00
CA ALA A 117 18.08 -7.01 13.47
C ALA A 117 18.18 -6.52 12.02
N TYR A 118 17.14 -6.75 11.21
CA TYR A 118 17.08 -6.17 9.87
C TYR A 118 17.12 -4.64 9.95
N TRP A 119 16.27 -4.01 10.76
CA TRP A 119 16.16 -2.54 10.80
C TRP A 119 17.36 -1.84 11.43
N GLU A 120 18.08 -2.48 12.35
CA GLU A 120 19.37 -1.99 12.87
C GLU A 120 20.47 -1.97 11.80
N SER A 121 20.30 -2.73 10.70
CA SER A 121 21.26 -2.83 9.60
C SER A 121 20.96 -1.95 8.37
N GLN A 122 19.86 -1.18 8.38
CA GLN A 122 19.32 -0.47 7.19
C GLN A 122 19.62 1.02 7.07
#